data_AF-A0A3D5D0Q1-F1
#
_entry.id   AF-A0A3D5D0Q1-F1
#
_cell.length_a   1.000
_cell.length_b   1.000
_cell.length_c   1.000
_cell.angle_alpha   90.00
_cell.angle_beta   90.00
_cell.angle_gamma   90.00
#
_symmetry.space_group_name_H-M   'P 1'
#
loop_
_entity.id
_entity.type
_entity.pdbx_description
1 polymer ?
#
loop_
_entity_poly.entity_id
_entity_poly.type
_entity_poly.pdbx_seq_one_letter_code
_entity_poly.pdbx_strand_id
1 'polypeptide(L)' 'GKKAKQAVHPDVASLQNQLSEQLGAEVAISSKASGAGVLKLSFSNLDQLDDWIAKLTDNRLKS' A
#
# COMPACT_ATOMS: atom_id res chain seq x y z
N GLY A 1 -15.71 -6.08 -28.68
CA GLY A 1 -15.01 -5.02 -27.92
C GLY A 1 -14.92 -5.41 -26.46
N LYS A 2 -13.73 -5.66 -25.93
CA LYS A 2 -13.55 -6.06 -24.53
C LYS A 2 -13.29 -4.81 -23.68
N LYS A 3 -14.35 -4.22 -23.14
CA LYS A 3 -14.23 -3.28 -22.01
C LYS A 3 -13.89 -4.10 -20.78
N ALA A 4 -12.61 -4.40 -20.60
CA ALA A 4 -12.09 -4.89 -19.34
C ALA A 4 -12.30 -3.76 -18.33
N LYS A 5 -13.40 -3.86 -17.57
CA LYS A 5 -13.57 -3.16 -16.30
C LYS A 5 -12.24 -3.28 -15.59
N GLN A 6 -11.68 -2.15 -15.17
CA GLN A 6 -10.55 -2.08 -14.26
C GLN A 6 -10.99 -2.76 -12.97
N ALA A 7 -10.94 -4.09 -12.97
CA ALA A 7 -11.02 -4.89 -11.78
C ALA A 7 -9.85 -4.39 -10.95
N VAL A 8 -10.14 -3.67 -9.88
CA VAL A 8 -9.22 -3.54 -8.76
C VAL A 8 -8.66 -4.94 -8.57
N HIS A 9 -7.40 -5.15 -8.94
CA HIS A 9 -6.81 -6.47 -8.96
C HIS A 9 -7.06 -7.04 -7.55
N PRO A 10 -7.59 -8.26 -7.38
CA PRO A 10 -7.87 -8.80 -6.04
C PRO A 10 -6.65 -8.71 -5.11
N ASP A 11 -5.45 -8.72 -5.70
CA ASP A 11 -4.19 -8.49 -5.01
C ASP A 11 -4.08 -7.08 -4.38
N VAL A 12 -4.63 -6.03 -5.00
CA VAL A 12 -4.58 -4.66 -4.46
C VAL A 12 -5.36 -4.58 -3.15
N ALA A 13 -6.56 -5.15 -3.09
CA ALA A 13 -7.35 -5.15 -1.86
C ALA A 13 -6.66 -5.94 -0.74
N SER A 14 -6.07 -7.10 -1.09
CA SER A 14 -5.30 -7.89 -0.14
C SER A 14 -4.05 -7.14 0.35
N LEU A 15 -3.32 -6.47 -0.54
CA LEU A 15 -2.16 -5.65 -0.20
C LEU A 15 -2.55 -4.47 0.69
N GLN A 16 -3.67 -3.80 0.42
CA GLN A 16 -4.18 -2.74 1.27
C GLN A 16 -4.47 -3.26 2.68
N ASN A 17 -5.13 -4.41 2.80
CA ASN A 17 -5.46 -5.00 4.09
C ASN A 17 -4.19 -5.39 4.86
N GLN A 18 -3.26 -6.08 4.21
CA GLN A 18 -1.99 -6.49 4.82
C GLN A 18 -1.15 -5.29 5.27
N LEU A 19 -1.02 -4.25 4.43
CA LEU A 19 -0.30 -3.03 4.78
C LEU A 19 -1.00 -2.28 5.92
N SER A 20 -2.33 -2.21 5.88
CA SER A 20 -3.13 -1.61 6.96
C SER A 20 -2.91 -2.32 8.29
N GLU A 21 -2.90 -3.66 8.29
CA GLU A 21 -2.65 -4.48 9.49
C GLU A 21 -1.20 -4.36 9.99
N GLN A 22 -0.20 -4.33 9.10
CA GLN A 22 1.21 -4.21 9.48
C GLN A 22 1.62 -2.81 9.98
N LEU A 23 1.01 -1.78 9.39
CA LEU A 23 1.30 -0.38 9.68
C LEU A 23 0.33 0.20 10.73
N GLY A 24 -0.79 -0.47 11.00
CA GLY A 24 -1.84 -0.01 11.92
C GLY A 24 -2.53 1.26 11.40
N ALA A 25 -2.75 1.35 10.09
CA ALA A 25 -3.05 2.61 9.42
C ALA A 25 -3.98 2.45 8.22
N GLU A 26 -4.74 3.49 7.90
CA GLU A 26 -5.54 3.47 6.66
C GLU A 26 -4.63 3.58 5.42
N VAL A 27 -4.66 2.55 4.58
CA VAL A 27 -3.86 2.43 3.37
C VAL A 27 -4.75 2.41 2.13
N ALA A 28 -4.56 3.39 1.25
CA ALA A 28 -5.24 3.47 -0.03
C ALA A 28 -4.27 3.17 -1.19
N ILE A 29 -4.51 2.11 -1.95
CA ILE A 29 -3.74 1.79 -3.16
C ILE A 29 -4.57 2.11 -4.39
N SER A 30 -4.00 2.91 -5.29
CA SER A 30 -4.56 3.21 -6.61
C SER A 30 -3.59 2.72 -7.68
N SER A 31 -3.88 1.59 -8.32
CA SER A 31 -3.09 1.06 -9.42
C SER A 31 -3.70 1.38 -10.78
N LYS A 32 -2.87 1.76 -11.75
CA LYS A 32 -3.24 1.96 -13.16
C LYS A 32 -2.87 0.71 -13.95
N ALA A 33 -3.58 0.48 -15.06
CA ALA A 33 -3.35 -0.67 -15.95
C ALA A 33 -1.93 -0.73 -16.56
N SER A 34 -1.18 0.37 -16.55
CA SER A 34 0.25 0.40 -16.98
C SER A 34 1.22 -0.13 -15.92
N GLY A 35 0.76 -0.62 -14.77
CA GLY A 35 1.62 -1.07 -13.66
C GLY A 35 2.09 0.07 -12.73
N ALA A 36 1.82 1.32 -13.08
CA ALA A 36 2.04 2.46 -12.19
C ALA A 36 0.98 2.48 -11.09
N GLY A 37 1.40 2.54 -9.82
CA GLY A 37 0.50 2.65 -8.68
C GLY A 37 0.87 3.81 -7.76
N VAL A 38 -0.13 4.31 -7.03
CA VAL A 38 0.03 5.28 -5.97
C VAL A 38 -0.44 4.63 -4.67
N LEU A 39 0.42 4.65 -3.66
CA LEU A 39 0.11 4.25 -2.30
C LEU A 39 -0.07 5.53 -1.47
N LYS A 40 -1.23 5.69 -0.85
CA LYS A 40 -1.55 6.83 0.00
C LYS A 40 -1.78 6.34 1.42
N LEU A 41 -1.05 6.94 2.36
CA LEU A 41 -1.19 6.69 3.79
C LEU A 41 -1.54 8.00 4.50
N SER A 42 -2.45 7.92 5.45
CA SER A 42 -2.85 9.05 6.28
C SER A 42 -2.26 8.89 7.67
N PHE A 43 -1.22 9.67 7.97
CA PHE A 43 -0.61 9.71 9.31
C PHE A 43 -1.23 10.80 10.17
N SER A 44 -1.33 10.53 11.47
CA SER A 44 -1.83 11.47 12.48
C SER A 44 -0.73 12.36 13.06
N ASN A 45 0.52 11.91 13.02
CA ASN A 45 1.70 12.64 13.51
C ASN A 45 2.97 12.20 12.75
N LEU A 46 4.08 12.92 12.97
CA LEU A 46 5.36 12.64 12.30
C LEU A 46 6.03 11.36 12.83
N ASP A 47 5.87 11.03 14.11
CA ASP A 47 6.43 9.79 14.68
C ASP A 47 5.85 8.54 13.98
N GLN A 48 4.55 8.55 13.67
CA GLN A 48 3.88 7.48 12.95
C GLN A 48 4.40 7.34 11.51
N LEU A 49 4.71 8.45 10.84
CA LEU A 49 5.36 8.43 9.53
C LEU A 49 6.75 7.81 9.62
N ASP A 50 7.54 8.18 10.64
CA ASP A 50 8.89 7.65 10.86
C ASP A 50 8.86 6.13 11.13
N ASP A 51 7.95 5.67 11.99
CA ASP A 51 7.71 4.25 12.26
C ASP A 51 7.37 3.45 10.99
N TRP A 52 6.55 4.00 10.09
CA TRP A 52 6.23 3.36 8.82
C TRP A 52 7.42 3.32 7.87
N ILE A 53 8.19 4.40 7.78
CA ILE A 53 9.40 4.44 6.97
C ILE A 53 10.39 3.39 7.48
N ALA A 54 10.59 3.30 8.80
CA ALA A 54 11.42 2.28 9.44
C ALA A 54 10.94 0.87 9.08
N LYS A 55 9.65 0.55 9.27
CA LYS A 55 9.07 -0.77 8.91
C LYS A 55 9.26 -1.13 7.42
N LEU A 56 9.08 -0.17 6.52
CA LEU A 56 9.24 -0.38 5.07
C LEU A 56 10.71 -0.55 4.65
N THR A 57 11.65 0.11 5.35
CA THR A 57 13.07 0.04 5.03
C THR A 57 13.82 -1.10 5.75
N ASP A 58 13.35 -1.51 6.93
CA ASP A 58 13.92 -2.59 7.75
C ASP A 58 13.69 -3.98 7.14
N ASN A 59 12.68 -4.16 6.28
CA ASN A 59 12.48 -5.43 5.54
C ASN A 59 13.64 -5.79 4.58
N ARG A 60 14.65 -4.93 4.42
CA ARG A 60 15.90 -5.20 3.69
C ARG A 60 17.07 -5.71 4.55
N LEU A 61 16.89 -5.88 5.87
CA LEU A 61 17.97 -6.29 6.78
C LEU A 61 17.85 -7.73 7.32
N LYS A 62 16.86 -8.51 6.87
CA LYS A 62 16.69 -9.92 7.24
C LYS A 62 17.20 -10.92 6.19
N SER A 63 18.24 -10.57 5.43
CA SER A 63 18.96 -11.51 4.54
C SER A 63 20.31 -11.90 5.13
#